data_AF-A0A1Z5KQ67-F1
#
_entry.id   AF-A0A1Z5KQ67-F1
#
_cell.length_a   1.000
_cell.length_b   1.000
_cell.length_c   1.000
_cell.angle_alpha   90.00
_cell.angle_beta   90.00
_cell.angle_gamma   90.00
#
_symmetry.space_group_name_H-M   'P 1'
#
loop_
_entity.id
_entity.type
_entity.pdbx_description
1 polymer ?
#
loop_
_entity_poly.entity_id
_entity_poly.type
_entity_poly.pdbx_seq_one_letter_code
_entity_poly.pdbx_strand_id
1 'polypeptide(L)'
;MKIACASIFLLQCFLLLLALASASSSAATTPSRYESIRALDENGQSKQLQHAKQAALQHGTLILAVKHANETIHIVSVATTSPHRRQRPLAVVHTITPNTFLLCSGVQADARWLIDKLRQLHLQMQVRYGSSGAGWAQRLSSLYRAVFWGIPDDSNPWQHTRWLELERWGRPLGVQSILIEQKQLCAIEPSGGIMEPDQPVVAIGRHSADILRQWRSSSDSDSLTEQVRVACEGISPRGTVLSIAQIGTDVSWQMTL
;
A
#
# COMPACT_ATOMS: atom_id res chain seq x y z
N MET A 1 -74.73 4.95 13.91
CA MET A 1 -73.38 5.48 13.60
C MET A 1 -72.26 4.63 14.22
N LYS A 2 -72.17 3.32 13.93
CA LYS A 2 -71.06 2.46 14.41
C LYS A 2 -70.36 1.64 13.31
N ILE A 3 -70.94 1.57 12.11
CA ILE A 3 -70.41 0.78 10.98
C ILE A 3 -69.37 1.58 10.16
N ALA A 4 -69.45 2.91 10.18
CA ALA A 4 -68.54 3.79 9.45
C ALA A 4 -67.10 3.81 10.03
N CYS A 5 -66.92 3.64 11.35
CA CYS A 5 -65.58 3.60 11.95
C CYS A 5 -64.81 2.31 11.62
N ALA A 6 -65.50 1.17 11.51
CA ALA A 6 -64.85 -0.11 11.20
C ALA A 6 -64.31 -0.16 9.76
N SER A 7 -65.03 0.48 8.83
CA SER A 7 -64.64 0.55 7.41
C SER A 7 -63.45 1.49 7.18
N ILE A 8 -63.36 2.59 7.93
CA ILE A 8 -62.21 3.50 7.88
C ILE A 8 -60.96 2.82 8.44
N PHE A 9 -61.09 2.06 9.54
CA PHE A 9 -59.96 1.36 10.16
C PHE A 9 -59.40 0.24 9.26
N LEU A 10 -60.28 -0.52 8.59
CA LEU A 10 -59.87 -1.55 7.64
C LEU A 10 -59.16 -0.97 6.41
N LEU A 11 -59.64 0.18 5.89
CA LEU A 11 -58.98 0.88 4.79
C LEU A 11 -57.57 1.36 5.18
N GLN A 12 -57.41 1.84 6.42
CA GLN A 12 -56.12 2.28 6.94
C GLN A 12 -55.12 1.12 7.08
N CYS A 13 -55.58 -0.05 7.56
CA CYS A 13 -54.75 -1.26 7.61
C CYS A 13 -54.36 -1.75 6.22
N PHE A 14 -55.27 -1.69 5.24
CA PHE A 14 -55.00 -2.11 3.86
C PHE A 14 -53.97 -1.19 3.17
N LEU A 15 -54.07 0.13 3.39
CA LEU A 15 -53.09 1.10 2.89
C LEU A 15 -51.71 0.93 3.56
N LEU A 16 -51.66 0.57 4.85
CA LEU A 16 -50.40 0.30 5.54
C LEU A 16 -49.69 -0.96 5.02
N LEU A 17 -50.46 -2.01 4.67
CA LEU A 17 -49.94 -3.23 4.06
C LEU A 17 -49.38 -2.98 2.65
N LEU A 18 -50.03 -2.12 1.85
CA LEU A 18 -49.54 -1.71 0.53
C LEU A 18 -48.24 -0.87 0.63
N ALA A 19 -48.12 -0.01 1.66
CA ALA A 19 -46.90 0.75 1.92
C ALA A 19 -45.74 -0.14 2.39
N LEU A 20 -46.00 -1.17 3.20
CA LEU A 20 -44.99 -2.16 3.60
C LEU A 20 -44.54 -3.06 2.43
N ALA A 21 -45.46 -3.39 1.52
CA ALA A 21 -45.16 -4.14 0.31
C ALA A 21 -44.33 -3.33 -0.70
N SER A 22 -44.46 -2.00 -0.70
CA SER A 22 -43.64 -1.10 -1.54
C SER A 22 -42.32 -0.65 -0.89
N ALA A 23 -42.17 -0.80 0.43
CA ALA A 23 -40.91 -0.61 1.16
C ALA A 23 -40.03 -1.88 1.17
N SER A 24 -40.55 -3.00 0.68
CA SER A 24 -39.75 -4.15 0.27
C SER A 24 -39.25 -3.98 -1.17
N SER A 25 -38.74 -2.78 -1.48
CA SER A 25 -37.82 -2.65 -2.61
C SER A 25 -36.69 -3.61 -2.31
N SER A 26 -36.60 -4.65 -3.13
CA SER A 26 -35.54 -5.63 -3.10
C SER A 26 -34.23 -4.89 -2.80
N ALA A 27 -33.70 -5.08 -1.59
CA ALA A 27 -32.27 -5.14 -1.45
C ALA A 27 -31.90 -6.31 -2.35
N ALA A 28 -31.71 -6.00 -3.64
CA ALA A 28 -31.01 -6.85 -4.54
C ALA A 28 -29.71 -7.07 -3.79
N THR A 29 -29.59 -8.23 -3.17
CA THR A 29 -28.32 -8.89 -3.02
C THR A 29 -27.83 -8.98 -4.44
N THR A 30 -27.18 -7.91 -4.92
CA THR A 30 -26.26 -7.96 -6.04
C THR A 30 -25.49 -9.21 -5.77
N PRO A 31 -25.62 -10.27 -6.60
CA PRO A 31 -24.82 -11.44 -6.37
C PRO A 31 -23.41 -10.90 -6.30
N SER A 32 -22.73 -11.19 -5.19
CA SER A 32 -21.28 -11.03 -5.07
C SER A 32 -20.70 -11.90 -6.19
N ARG A 33 -20.73 -11.36 -7.41
CA ARG A 33 -20.11 -11.95 -8.57
C ARG A 33 -18.66 -11.71 -8.29
N TYR A 34 -18.03 -12.77 -7.79
CA TYR A 34 -16.60 -12.89 -7.75
C TYR A 34 -16.05 -12.42 -9.11
N GLU A 35 -15.50 -11.21 -9.15
CA GLU A 35 -14.87 -10.70 -10.36
C GLU A 35 -13.56 -11.47 -10.53
N SER A 36 -13.45 -12.16 -11.68
CA SER A 36 -12.26 -12.95 -12.02
C SER A 36 -10.97 -12.14 -11.81
N ILE A 37 -9.90 -12.81 -11.36
CA ILE A 37 -8.59 -12.17 -11.17
C ILE A 37 -8.05 -11.55 -12.47
N ARG A 38 -8.49 -12.09 -13.61
CA ARG A 38 -8.12 -11.63 -14.95
C ARG A 38 -9.15 -10.70 -15.59
N ALA A 39 -10.17 -10.27 -14.85
CA ALA A 39 -11.18 -9.38 -15.39
C ALA A 39 -10.53 -8.05 -15.83
N LEU A 40 -10.77 -7.71 -17.10
CA LEU A 40 -10.43 -6.41 -17.65
C LEU A 40 -11.66 -5.50 -17.60
N ASP A 41 -11.43 -4.20 -17.44
CA ASP A 41 -12.45 -3.18 -17.63
C ASP A 41 -12.68 -2.89 -19.11
N GLU A 42 -13.59 -1.96 -19.39
CA GLU A 42 -13.95 -1.54 -20.75
C GLU A 42 -12.76 -0.94 -21.53
N ASN A 43 -11.72 -0.50 -20.83
CA ASN A 43 -10.50 0.08 -21.39
C ASN A 43 -9.36 -0.94 -21.49
N GLY A 44 -9.61 -2.21 -21.18
CA GLY A 44 -8.59 -3.27 -21.20
C GLY A 44 -7.64 -3.27 -20.00
N GLN A 45 -7.95 -2.54 -18.92
CA GLN A 45 -7.13 -2.53 -17.70
C GLN A 45 -7.60 -3.59 -16.70
N SER A 46 -6.67 -4.18 -15.95
CA SER A 46 -7.05 -5.17 -14.94
C SER A 46 -7.78 -4.53 -13.75
N LYS A 47 -9.03 -4.96 -13.53
CA LYS A 47 -9.85 -4.52 -12.40
C LYS A 47 -9.25 -4.90 -11.05
N GLN A 48 -8.78 -6.13 -10.88
CA GLN A 48 -8.16 -6.54 -9.62
C GLN A 48 -6.89 -5.76 -9.31
N LEU A 49 -6.10 -5.39 -10.32
CA LEU A 49 -4.93 -4.56 -10.10
C LEU A 49 -5.33 -3.15 -9.64
N GLN A 50 -6.39 -2.56 -10.23
CA GLN A 50 -6.94 -1.29 -9.76
C GLN A 50 -7.41 -1.40 -8.30
N HIS A 51 -8.13 -2.46 -7.93
CA HIS A 51 -8.54 -2.72 -6.55
C HIS A 51 -7.35 -2.87 -5.60
N ALA A 52 -6.29 -3.55 -6.00
CA ALA A 52 -5.07 -3.68 -5.18
C ALA A 52 -4.35 -2.33 -5.01
N LYS A 53 -4.25 -1.51 -6.07
CA LYS A 53 -3.74 -0.13 -5.99
C LYS A 53 -4.57 0.71 -5.02
N GLN A 54 -5.89 0.63 -5.14
CA GLN A 54 -6.81 1.35 -4.25
C GLN A 54 -6.68 0.86 -2.81
N ALA A 55 -6.58 -0.45 -2.57
CA ALA A 55 -6.38 -1.02 -1.24
C ALA A 55 -5.06 -0.56 -0.61
N ALA A 56 -3.97 -0.49 -1.40
CA ALA A 56 -2.68 0.03 -0.94
C ALA A 56 -2.80 1.50 -0.48
N LEU A 57 -3.53 2.34 -1.21
CA LEU A 57 -3.75 3.75 -0.85
C LEU A 57 -4.73 3.93 0.31
N GLN A 58 -5.79 3.14 0.36
CA GLN A 58 -6.84 3.26 1.38
C GLN A 58 -6.37 2.74 2.74
N HIS A 59 -5.67 1.61 2.78
CA HIS A 59 -5.21 0.99 4.01
C HIS A 59 -3.77 1.36 4.38
N GLY A 60 -3.02 1.95 3.45
CA GLY A 60 -1.64 2.33 3.66
C GLY A 60 -1.46 3.59 4.49
N THR A 61 -0.45 3.56 5.35
CA THR A 61 0.11 4.74 6.03
C THR A 61 0.94 5.54 5.03
N LEU A 62 0.90 6.87 5.10
CA LEU A 62 1.79 7.69 4.27
C LEU A 62 3.24 7.48 4.72
N ILE A 63 4.09 7.02 3.81
CA ILE A 63 5.52 6.86 4.02
C ILE A 63 6.23 7.69 2.96
N LEU A 64 7.15 8.55 3.40
CA LEU A 64 8.02 9.35 2.58
C LEU A 64 9.46 8.91 2.83
N ALA A 65 10.23 8.68 1.77
CA ALA A 65 11.67 8.46 1.85
C ALA A 65 12.36 9.55 1.03
N VAL A 66 13.27 10.29 1.67
CA VAL A 66 14.00 11.41 1.07
C VAL A 66 15.49 11.12 1.14
N LYS A 67 16.17 11.17 0.01
CA LYS A 67 17.63 11.09 -0.09
C LYS A 67 18.19 12.50 0.06
N HIS A 68 19.04 12.71 1.06
CA HIS A 68 19.69 13.99 1.29
C HIS A 68 21.04 14.05 0.53
N ALA A 69 21.55 15.26 0.30
CA ALA A 69 22.80 15.50 -0.45
C ALA A 69 24.04 14.84 0.19
N ASN A 70 24.00 14.58 1.49
CA ASN A 70 25.05 13.86 2.22
C ASN A 70 24.90 12.32 2.13
N GLU A 71 24.13 11.82 1.16
CA GLU A 71 23.91 10.38 0.93
C GLU A 71 23.21 9.65 2.10
N THR A 72 22.55 10.39 2.99
CA THR A 72 21.66 9.80 4.02
C THR A 72 20.22 9.72 3.52
N ILE A 73 19.46 8.75 4.02
CA ILE A 73 18.05 8.59 3.66
C ILE A 73 17.19 8.81 4.89
N HIS A 74 16.28 9.76 4.82
CA HIS A 74 15.31 10.04 5.87
C HIS A 74 13.97 9.42 5.49
N ILE A 75 13.40 8.67 6.42
CA ILE A 75 12.09 8.05 6.30
C ILE A 75 11.14 8.78 7.25
N VAL A 76 10.04 9.27 6.70
CA VAL A 76 8.99 9.91 7.47
C VAL A 76 7.73 9.08 7.31
N SER A 77 7.09 8.78 8.43
CA SER A 77 5.77 8.14 8.43
C SER A 77 4.76 9.09 9.05
N VAL A 78 3.71 9.38 8.29
CA VAL A 78 2.62 10.25 8.72
C VAL A 78 1.39 9.38 8.95
N ALA A 79 0.85 9.39 10.16
CA ALA A 79 -0.43 8.77 10.43
C ALA A 79 -1.40 9.79 11.01
N THR A 80 -2.68 9.62 10.66
CA THR A 80 -3.76 10.38 11.25
C THR A 80 -4.00 9.84 12.66
N THR A 81 -3.60 10.59 13.68
CA THR A 81 -3.92 10.26 15.06
C THR A 81 -5.43 10.42 15.26
N SER A 82 -6.08 9.32 15.63
CA SER A 82 -7.36 9.40 16.33
C SER A 82 -7.02 9.35 17.83
N PRO A 83 -7.58 10.23 18.67
CA PRO A 83 -7.30 10.27 20.10
C PRO A 83 -7.69 8.97 20.85
N HIS A 84 -8.39 8.04 20.19
CA HIS A 84 -8.81 6.76 20.77
C HIS A 84 -8.09 5.54 20.20
N ARG A 85 -7.17 5.72 19.25
CA ARG A 85 -6.45 4.61 18.63
C ARG A 85 -5.06 4.52 19.25
N ARG A 86 -4.77 3.39 19.93
CA ARG A 86 -3.40 3.06 20.37
C ARG A 86 -2.43 3.30 19.20
N GLN A 87 -1.42 4.14 19.45
CA GLN A 87 -0.35 4.40 18.50
C GLN A 87 0.31 3.06 18.15
N ARG A 88 0.03 2.54 16.95
CA ARG A 88 0.78 1.40 16.42
C ARG A 88 2.10 1.94 15.87
N PRO A 89 3.20 1.19 15.99
CA PRO A 89 4.48 1.60 15.44
C PRO A 89 4.31 1.95 13.95
N LEU A 90 4.74 3.15 13.64
CA LEU A 90 4.74 3.75 12.32
C LEU A 90 5.76 3.06 11.44
N ALA A 91 5.49 3.01 10.13
CA ALA A 91 6.29 2.38 9.07
C ALA A 91 7.45 1.50 9.56
N VAL A 92 7.20 0.20 9.74
CA VAL A 92 8.26 -0.71 10.15
C VAL A 92 9.25 -0.82 8.99
N VAL A 93 10.48 -0.38 9.22
CA VAL A 93 11.60 -0.59 8.30
C VAL A 93 12.04 -2.04 8.45
N HIS A 94 11.95 -2.80 7.37
CA HIS A 94 12.32 -4.20 7.34
C HIS A 94 13.69 -4.38 6.70
N THR A 95 14.69 -4.75 7.50
CA THR A 95 16.00 -5.16 6.98
C THR A 95 15.87 -6.49 6.23
N ILE A 96 16.25 -6.50 4.96
CA ILE A 96 16.35 -7.72 4.12
C ILE A 96 17.80 -8.22 4.13
N THR A 97 18.75 -7.30 3.91
CA THR A 97 20.20 -7.52 4.04
C THR A 97 20.81 -6.33 4.80
N PRO A 98 22.08 -6.38 5.23
CA PRO A 98 22.72 -5.24 5.89
C PRO A 98 22.65 -3.92 5.10
N ASN A 99 22.56 -3.98 3.76
CA ASN A 99 22.54 -2.83 2.86
C ASN A 99 21.21 -2.68 2.09
N THR A 100 20.18 -3.44 2.48
CA THR A 100 18.89 -3.46 1.78
C THR A 100 17.75 -3.40 2.78
N PHE A 101 16.95 -2.34 2.69
CA PHE A 101 15.80 -2.09 3.55
C PHE A 101 14.52 -2.02 2.73
N LEU A 102 13.43 -2.49 3.31
CA LEU A 102 12.11 -2.50 2.71
C LEU A 102 11.13 -1.77 3.63
N LEU A 103 10.39 -0.85 3.06
CA LEU A 103 9.22 -0.25 3.67
C LEU A 103 7.99 -0.69 2.90
N CYS A 104 6.91 -1.01 3.59
CA CYS A 104 5.65 -1.42 2.98
C CYS A 104 4.50 -0.55 3.49
N SER A 105 3.58 -0.21 2.59
CA SER A 105 2.35 0.50 2.92
C SER A 105 1.17 -0.12 2.18
N GLY A 106 0.07 -0.40 2.90
CA GLY A 106 -1.14 -0.99 2.36
C GLY A 106 -1.74 -2.04 3.29
N VAL A 107 -2.24 -3.13 2.71
CA VAL A 107 -2.81 -4.27 3.46
C VAL A 107 -1.72 -4.96 4.29
N GLN A 108 -1.87 -4.96 5.61
CA GLN A 108 -0.85 -5.46 6.54
C GLN A 108 -0.52 -6.95 6.35
N ALA A 109 -1.52 -7.79 6.04
CA ALA A 109 -1.31 -9.21 5.79
C ALA A 109 -0.44 -9.46 4.54
N ASP A 110 -0.74 -8.74 3.45
CA ASP A 110 0.01 -8.82 2.19
C ASP A 110 1.45 -8.33 2.38
N ALA A 111 1.64 -7.25 3.15
CA ALA A 111 2.97 -6.73 3.47
C ALA A 111 3.79 -7.76 4.25
N ARG A 112 3.17 -8.40 5.24
CA ARG A 112 3.82 -9.44 6.03
C ARG A 112 4.23 -10.63 5.19
N TRP A 113 3.33 -11.12 4.34
CA TRP A 113 3.60 -12.19 3.40
C TRP A 113 4.79 -11.86 2.49
N LEU A 114 4.83 -10.64 1.95
CA LEU A 114 5.89 -10.16 1.07
C LEU A 114 7.27 -10.16 1.76
N ILE A 115 7.32 -9.65 3.00
CA ILE A 115 8.54 -9.61 3.82
C ILE A 115 9.04 -11.03 4.10
N ASP A 116 8.14 -11.94 4.49
CA ASP A 116 8.51 -13.31 4.80
C ASP A 116 9.05 -14.05 3.55
N LYS A 117 8.48 -13.80 2.37
CA LYS A 117 8.97 -14.35 1.10
C LYS A 117 10.34 -13.79 0.69
N LEU A 118 10.58 -12.49 0.86
CA LEU A 118 11.89 -11.90 0.59
C LEU A 118 12.97 -12.45 1.53
N ARG A 119 12.64 -12.67 2.81
CA ARG A 119 13.58 -13.28 3.77
C ARG A 119 13.89 -14.73 3.42
N GLN A 120 12.89 -15.51 3.02
CA GLN A 120 13.10 -16.87 2.50
C GLN A 120 14.05 -16.86 1.29
N LEU A 121 13.84 -15.94 0.34
CA LEU A 121 14.68 -15.80 -0.84
C LEU A 121 16.13 -15.43 -0.48
N HIS A 122 16.31 -14.48 0.44
CA HIS A 122 17.63 -14.11 0.96
C HIS A 122 18.39 -15.31 1.53
N LEU A 123 17.74 -16.09 2.39
CA LEU A 123 18.34 -17.29 2.99
C LEU A 123 18.73 -18.31 1.92
N GLN A 124 17.84 -18.57 0.95
CA GLN A 124 18.12 -19.50 -0.15
C GLN A 124 19.30 -19.05 -1.01
N MET A 125 19.39 -17.75 -1.30
CA MET A 125 20.51 -17.19 -2.04
C MET A 125 21.83 -17.31 -1.27
N GLN A 126 21.80 -17.04 0.04
CA GLN A 126 22.97 -17.18 0.89
C GLN A 126 23.48 -18.62 0.95
N VAL A 127 22.57 -19.60 1.07
CA VAL A 127 22.92 -21.03 1.05
C VAL A 127 23.55 -21.44 -0.28
N ARG A 128 23.04 -20.93 -1.41
CA ARG A 128 23.50 -21.38 -2.73
C ARG A 128 24.76 -20.67 -3.22
N TYR A 129 24.82 -19.36 -3.05
CA TYR A 129 25.85 -18.52 -3.65
C TYR A 129 26.83 -17.92 -2.64
N GLY A 130 26.64 -18.19 -1.34
CA GLY A 130 27.41 -17.55 -0.26
C GLY A 130 27.16 -16.05 -0.14
N SER A 131 26.23 -15.49 -0.90
CA SER A 131 25.94 -14.05 -0.94
C SER A 131 24.48 -13.78 -1.29
N SER A 132 24.01 -12.60 -0.90
CA SER A 132 22.64 -12.13 -1.18
C SER A 132 22.49 -11.47 -2.55
N GLY A 133 23.60 -11.23 -3.27
CA GLY A 133 23.61 -10.49 -4.53
C GLY A 133 23.08 -9.05 -4.43
N ALA A 134 23.13 -8.34 -5.56
CA ALA A 134 22.49 -7.05 -5.77
C ALA A 134 21.26 -7.20 -6.69
N GLY A 135 20.41 -6.18 -6.77
CA GLY A 135 19.23 -6.12 -7.64
C GLY A 135 17.96 -6.58 -6.93
N TRP A 136 17.79 -6.19 -5.68
CA TRP A 136 16.62 -6.55 -4.86
C TRP A 136 15.33 -5.94 -5.40
N ALA A 137 15.42 -4.80 -6.11
CA ALA A 137 14.28 -4.18 -6.77
C ALA A 137 13.67 -5.10 -7.83
N GLN A 138 14.51 -5.72 -8.66
CA GLN A 138 14.07 -6.67 -9.68
C GLN A 138 13.49 -7.94 -9.05
N ARG A 139 14.06 -8.43 -7.95
CA ARG A 139 13.52 -9.61 -7.24
C ARG A 139 12.16 -9.32 -6.65
N LEU A 140 12.00 -8.15 -6.02
CA LEU A 140 10.75 -7.72 -5.44
C LEU A 140 9.68 -7.47 -6.51
N SER A 141 10.02 -6.78 -7.60
CA SER A 141 9.17 -6.66 -8.79
C SER A 141 8.71 -8.02 -9.31
N SER A 142 9.63 -8.99 -9.40
CA SER A 142 9.33 -10.35 -9.84
C SER A 142 8.36 -11.05 -8.88
N LEU A 143 8.46 -10.83 -7.56
CA LEU A 143 7.50 -11.37 -6.58
C LEU A 143 6.08 -10.84 -6.80
N TYR A 144 5.92 -9.53 -6.92
CA TYR A 144 4.62 -8.92 -7.23
C TYR A 144 4.01 -9.51 -8.50
N ARG A 145 4.84 -9.64 -9.55
CA ARG A 145 4.40 -10.16 -10.84
C ARG A 145 4.08 -11.65 -10.81
N ALA A 146 4.85 -12.45 -10.09
CA ALA A 146 4.66 -13.90 -10.00
C ALA A 146 3.34 -14.27 -9.32
N VAL A 147 2.99 -13.54 -8.24
CA VAL A 147 1.70 -13.74 -7.53
C VAL A 147 0.53 -13.42 -8.45
N PHE A 148 0.56 -12.23 -9.06
CA PHE A 148 -0.59 -11.71 -9.79
C PHE A 148 -0.73 -12.28 -11.21
N TRP A 149 0.34 -12.21 -12.01
CA TRP A 149 0.27 -12.61 -13.42
C TRP A 149 0.37 -14.12 -13.62
N GLY A 150 0.78 -14.86 -12.57
CA GLY A 150 0.97 -16.30 -12.64
C GLY A 150 1.91 -16.75 -13.75
N ILE A 151 2.77 -15.84 -14.25
CA ILE A 151 3.65 -16.06 -15.41
C ILE A 151 4.52 -17.28 -15.10
N PRO A 152 4.36 -18.39 -15.85
CA PRO A 152 5.17 -19.57 -15.67
C PRO A 152 6.61 -19.26 -16.06
N ASP A 153 7.46 -19.50 -15.07
CA ASP A 153 8.88 -19.23 -15.00
C ASP A 153 9.72 -20.23 -15.84
N ASP A 154 9.34 -20.52 -17.09
CA ASP A 154 10.11 -21.50 -17.91
C ASP A 154 10.96 -20.85 -19.01
N SER A 155 10.69 -19.60 -19.39
CA SER A 155 11.36 -18.94 -20.53
C SER A 155 12.49 -17.97 -20.16
N ASN A 156 12.75 -17.72 -18.87
CA ASN A 156 13.76 -16.74 -18.45
C ASN A 156 14.78 -17.36 -17.47
N PRO A 157 16.00 -17.72 -17.91
CA PRO A 157 17.01 -18.35 -17.05
C PRO A 157 17.52 -17.44 -15.91
N TRP A 158 17.19 -16.15 -15.92
CA TRP A 158 17.63 -15.13 -14.95
C TRP A 158 16.64 -14.87 -13.83
N GLN A 159 15.85 -15.87 -13.45
CA GLN A 159 14.76 -15.68 -12.50
C GLN A 159 15.22 -15.41 -11.08
N HIS A 160 14.79 -14.26 -10.60
CA HIS A 160 15.04 -13.79 -9.27
C HIS A 160 14.20 -14.49 -8.18
N THR A 161 13.13 -15.20 -8.55
CA THR A 161 12.14 -15.80 -7.61
C THR A 161 11.90 -17.30 -7.79
N ARG A 162 12.61 -17.96 -8.72
CA ARG A 162 12.42 -19.38 -9.10
C ARG A 162 12.43 -20.37 -7.93
N TRP A 163 13.09 -19.99 -6.84
CA TRP A 163 13.34 -20.84 -5.67
C TRP A 163 12.25 -20.75 -4.60
N LEU A 164 11.26 -19.89 -4.80
CA LEU A 164 10.13 -19.74 -3.89
C LEU A 164 8.93 -20.53 -4.38
N GLU A 165 8.35 -21.30 -3.45
CA GLU A 165 7.00 -21.82 -3.63
C GLU A 165 6.00 -20.67 -3.47
N LEU A 166 5.37 -20.31 -4.59
CA LEU A 166 4.38 -19.24 -4.69
C LEU A 166 3.05 -19.82 -5.15
N GLU A 167 1.97 -19.44 -4.47
CA GLU A 167 0.62 -19.64 -5.00
C GLU A 167 0.48 -18.78 -6.26
N ARG A 168 0.58 -19.43 -7.41
CA ARG A 168 0.39 -18.77 -8.71
C ARG A 168 -1.09 -18.47 -8.89
N TRP A 169 -1.40 -17.36 -9.55
CA TRP A 169 -2.78 -16.93 -9.83
C TRP A 169 -3.55 -16.45 -8.60
N GLY A 170 -2.83 -15.88 -7.63
CA GLY A 170 -3.43 -15.18 -6.51
C GLY A 170 -3.97 -13.80 -6.92
N ARG A 171 -4.79 -13.20 -6.04
CA ARG A 171 -5.13 -11.79 -6.19
C ARG A 171 -3.84 -10.93 -6.10
N PRO A 172 -3.76 -9.79 -6.79
CA PRO A 172 -2.64 -8.87 -6.64
C PRO A 172 -2.52 -8.39 -5.18
N LEU A 173 -1.28 -8.13 -4.76
CA LEU A 173 -0.98 -7.66 -3.41
C LEU A 173 -1.44 -6.20 -3.26
N GLY A 174 -2.23 -5.92 -2.23
CA GLY A 174 -2.72 -4.57 -1.92
C GLY A 174 -1.69 -3.72 -1.18
N VAL A 175 -0.43 -3.73 -1.64
CA VAL A 175 0.71 -3.09 -0.96
C VAL A 175 1.58 -2.37 -1.98
N GLN A 176 2.07 -1.19 -1.59
CA GLN A 176 3.18 -0.50 -2.22
C GLN A 176 4.43 -0.66 -1.36
N SER A 177 5.59 -0.69 -1.99
CA SER A 177 6.86 -0.83 -1.30
C SER A 177 7.84 0.28 -1.68
N ILE A 178 8.64 0.74 -0.72
CA ILE A 178 9.88 1.46 -0.99
C ILE A 178 11.02 0.51 -0.67
N LEU A 179 11.89 0.29 -1.64
CA LEU A 179 13.13 -0.44 -1.43
C LEU A 179 14.29 0.54 -1.42
N ILE A 180 15.14 0.37 -0.41
CA ILE A 180 16.38 1.10 -0.25
C ILE A 180 17.52 0.10 -0.47
N GLU A 181 18.27 0.24 -1.54
CA GLU A 181 19.41 -0.62 -1.86
C GLU A 181 20.60 0.27 -2.22
N GLN A 182 21.73 0.10 -1.52
CA GLN A 182 22.95 0.87 -1.80
C GLN A 182 22.72 2.40 -1.88
N LYS A 183 21.90 2.94 -0.96
CA LYS A 183 21.51 4.37 -0.91
C LYS A 183 20.72 4.87 -2.11
N GLN A 184 20.17 3.96 -2.91
CA GLN A 184 19.19 4.27 -3.95
C GLN A 184 17.78 3.98 -3.45
N LEU A 185 16.85 4.82 -3.86
CA LEU A 185 15.43 4.70 -3.55
C LEU A 185 14.70 4.20 -4.79
N CYS A 186 13.82 3.22 -4.63
CA CYS A 186 12.83 2.90 -5.66
C CYS A 186 11.49 2.57 -5.02
N ALA A 187 10.41 2.99 -5.66
CA ALA A 187 9.06 2.59 -5.31
C ALA A 187 8.65 1.40 -6.17
N ILE A 188 7.87 0.48 -5.61
CA ILE A 188 7.35 -0.67 -6.34
C ILE A 188 5.85 -0.71 -6.11
N GLU A 189 5.11 -0.66 -7.22
CA GLU A 189 3.65 -0.70 -7.23
C GLU A 189 3.11 -2.14 -7.12
N PRO A 190 1.83 -2.33 -6.74
CA PRO A 190 1.13 -3.62 -6.80
C PRO A 190 1.26 -4.41 -8.10
N SER A 191 1.52 -3.74 -9.23
CA SER A 191 1.73 -4.37 -10.54
C SER A 191 3.09 -5.05 -10.68
N GLY A 192 4.01 -4.77 -9.74
CA GLY A 192 5.43 -5.04 -9.84
C GLY A 192 6.20 -4.02 -10.69
N GLY A 193 5.56 -2.92 -11.13
CA GLY A 193 6.26 -1.82 -11.78
C GLY A 193 7.25 -1.16 -10.82
N ILE A 194 8.50 -1.01 -11.25
CA ILE A 194 9.53 -0.26 -10.53
C ILE A 194 9.42 1.20 -10.96
N MET A 195 9.25 2.09 -9.99
CA MET A 195 9.25 3.52 -10.17
C MET A 195 10.56 4.06 -9.59
N GLU A 196 11.49 4.39 -10.47
CA GLU A 196 12.66 5.17 -10.11
C GLU A 196 12.23 6.61 -9.91
N PRO A 197 12.70 7.27 -8.85
CA PRO A 197 12.24 8.62 -8.56
C PRO A 197 12.97 9.64 -9.44
N ASP A 198 12.20 10.52 -10.09
CA ASP A 198 12.75 11.65 -10.85
C ASP A 198 13.43 12.71 -9.97
N GLN A 199 13.25 12.61 -8.65
CA GLN A 199 13.73 13.51 -7.61
C GLN A 199 14.30 12.68 -6.46
N PRO A 200 15.03 13.25 -5.49
CA PRO A 200 15.54 12.49 -4.35
C PRO A 200 14.45 12.17 -3.32
N VAL A 201 13.21 11.92 -3.75
CA VAL A 201 12.06 11.66 -2.88
C VAL A 201 11.12 10.61 -3.47
N VAL A 202 10.66 9.69 -2.64
CA VAL A 202 9.64 8.68 -2.94
C VAL A 202 8.56 8.73 -1.86
N ALA A 203 7.30 8.66 -2.25
CA ALA A 203 6.19 8.51 -1.31
C ALA A 203 5.29 7.34 -1.70
N ILE A 204 4.79 6.60 -0.70
CA ILE A 204 3.80 5.52 -0.86
C ILE A 204 2.69 5.64 0.18
N GLY A 205 1.57 4.96 -0.08
CA GLY A 205 0.41 4.96 0.81
C GLY A 205 -0.52 6.16 0.61
N ARG A 206 -1.42 6.38 1.56
CA ARG A 206 -2.46 7.40 1.46
C ARG A 206 -1.88 8.80 1.25
N HIS A 207 -2.43 9.59 0.33
CA HIS A 207 -1.99 10.96 0.01
C HIS A 207 -0.56 11.09 -0.56
N SER A 208 0.09 9.99 -0.93
CA SER A 208 1.44 10.01 -1.53
C SER A 208 1.53 10.88 -2.80
N ALA A 209 0.51 10.85 -3.65
CA ALA A 209 0.47 11.70 -4.84
C ALA A 209 0.32 13.20 -4.51
N ASP A 210 -0.33 13.53 -3.40
CA ASP A 210 -0.51 14.91 -2.94
C ASP A 210 0.79 15.44 -2.33
N ILE A 211 1.47 14.64 -1.48
CA ILE A 211 2.74 15.05 -0.87
C ILE A 211 3.84 15.27 -1.91
N LEU A 212 3.93 14.40 -2.92
CA LEU A 212 4.93 14.57 -3.98
C LEU A 212 4.65 15.82 -4.81
N ARG A 213 3.37 16.17 -5.03
CA ARG A 213 3.00 17.43 -5.70
C ARG A 213 3.39 18.65 -4.88
N GLN A 214 3.12 18.64 -3.57
CA GLN A 214 3.50 19.74 -2.67
C GLN A 214 5.00 19.87 -2.51
N TRP A 215 5.70 18.74 -2.40
CA TRP A 215 7.17 18.69 -2.34
C TRP A 215 7.81 19.38 -3.53
N ARG A 216 7.31 19.12 -4.75
CA ARG A 216 7.78 19.77 -5.97
C ARG A 216 7.59 21.28 -5.96
N SER A 217 6.58 21.78 -5.26
CA SER A 217 6.31 23.22 -5.12
C SER A 217 7.04 23.88 -3.95
N SER A 218 7.59 23.12 -3.00
CA SER A 218 8.19 23.63 -1.76
C SER A 218 9.74 23.59 -1.75
N SER A 219 10.38 23.44 -2.91
CA SER A 219 11.80 23.11 -3.08
C SER A 219 12.81 24.19 -2.65
N ASP A 220 12.37 25.27 -2.00
CA ASP A 220 13.21 26.44 -1.66
C ASP A 220 13.73 26.46 -0.20
N SER A 221 13.41 25.45 0.63
CA SER A 221 13.87 25.39 2.03
C SER A 221 15.14 24.55 2.19
N ASP A 222 16.19 25.06 2.83
CA ASP A 222 17.41 24.29 3.11
C ASP A 222 17.23 23.20 4.19
N SER A 223 16.17 23.30 5.02
CA SER A 223 15.91 22.34 6.10
C SER A 223 14.95 21.24 5.66
N LEU A 224 15.39 19.98 5.72
CA LEU A 224 14.58 18.80 5.41
C LEU A 224 13.34 18.69 6.30
N THR A 225 13.49 18.94 7.61
CA THR A 225 12.39 18.90 8.57
C THR A 225 11.32 19.92 8.21
N GLU A 226 11.75 21.09 7.75
CA GLU A 226 10.86 22.17 7.32
C GLU A 226 10.18 21.84 5.99
N GLN A 227 10.92 21.28 5.02
CA GLN A 227 10.33 20.78 3.77
C GLN A 227 9.28 19.71 4.01
N VAL A 228 9.57 18.74 4.90
CA VAL A 228 8.61 17.69 5.30
C VAL A 228 7.42 18.31 6.01
N ARG A 229 7.62 19.27 6.92
CA ARG A 229 6.54 19.98 7.62
C ARG A 229 5.62 20.69 6.62
N VAL A 230 6.17 21.52 5.76
CA VAL A 230 5.42 22.27 4.73
C VAL A 230 4.66 21.32 3.80
N ALA A 231 5.29 20.24 3.37
CA ALA A 231 4.65 19.23 2.53
C ALA A 231 3.57 18.42 3.27
N CYS A 232 3.62 18.30 4.59
CA CYS A 232 2.59 17.63 5.38
C CYS A 232 1.40 18.56 5.72
N GLU A 233 1.67 19.85 5.95
CA GLU A 233 0.66 20.85 6.32
C GLU A 233 -0.42 21.03 5.25
N GLY A 234 -0.04 20.94 3.97
CA GLY A 234 -1.00 21.06 2.88
C GLY A 234 -1.88 19.82 2.66
N ILE A 235 -1.64 18.69 3.33
CA ILE A 235 -2.35 17.42 3.09
C ILE A 235 -3.34 17.10 4.20
N SER A 236 -3.00 17.46 5.43
CA SER A 236 -3.84 17.18 6.58
C SER A 236 -3.71 18.30 7.61
N PRO A 237 -4.73 19.16 7.77
CA PRO A 237 -4.74 20.18 8.82
C PRO A 237 -4.77 19.58 10.24
N ARG A 238 -4.80 18.25 10.38
CA ARG A 238 -4.72 17.47 11.63
C ARG A 238 -3.69 16.33 11.56
N GLY A 239 -2.82 16.31 10.55
CA GLY A 239 -1.81 15.28 10.39
C GLY A 239 -0.62 15.58 11.29
N THR A 240 -0.40 14.76 12.31
CA THR A 240 0.83 14.84 13.09
C THR A 240 1.92 14.06 12.34
N VAL A 241 3.11 14.65 12.16
CA VAL A 241 4.31 13.87 11.80
C VAL A 241 4.64 13.03 13.02
N LEU A 242 4.53 11.71 12.93
CA LEU A 242 4.61 10.85 14.10
C LEU A 242 5.96 10.14 14.25
N SER A 243 6.77 10.09 13.19
CA SER A 243 8.13 9.57 13.28
C SER A 243 8.97 10.02 12.09
N ILE A 244 10.15 10.57 12.38
CA ILE A 244 11.25 10.75 11.42
C ILE A 244 12.31 9.72 11.82
N ALA A 245 12.58 8.76 10.95
CA ALA A 245 13.67 7.81 11.09
C ALA A 245 14.77 8.16 10.09
N GLN A 246 16.03 8.10 10.50
CA GLN A 246 17.17 8.33 9.62
C GLN A 246 17.91 7.02 9.39
N ILE A 247 18.22 6.72 8.13
CA ILE A 247 19.14 5.67 7.72
C ILE A 247 20.44 6.36 7.26
N GLY A 248 21.45 6.28 8.13
CA GLY A 248 22.82 6.76 7.91
C GLY A 248 23.85 5.63 8.09
N THR A 249 25.11 5.90 7.77
CA THR A 249 26.23 4.92 7.73
C THR A 249 26.53 4.23 9.06
N ASP A 250 26.00 4.75 10.17
CA ASP A 250 25.99 4.10 11.48
C ASP A 250 24.53 4.03 11.97
N VAL A 251 24.03 2.82 12.15
CA VAL A 251 22.63 2.56 12.55
C VAL A 251 22.45 2.95 14.02
N SER A 252 22.19 4.24 14.28
CA SER A 252 21.69 4.73 15.57
C SER A 252 20.25 5.21 15.40
N TRP A 253 19.33 4.46 16.02
CA TRP A 253 17.92 4.81 16.08
C TRP A 253 17.72 5.90 17.13
N GLN A 254 17.55 7.14 16.72
CA GLN A 254 17.08 8.19 17.63
C GLN A 254 15.59 8.42 17.42
N MET A 255 14.77 7.95 18.37
CA MET A 255 13.41 8.45 18.52
C MET A 255 13.50 9.83 19.16
N THR A 256 13.25 10.87 18.38
CA THR A 256 12.91 12.19 18.94
C THR A 256 11.40 12.21 19.14
N LEU A 257 10.99 12.25 20.41
CA LEU A 257 9.60 12.46 20.87
C LEU A 257 9.26 13.95 20.84
#